data_AF-A0A956R1F1-F1
#
_entry.id   AF-A0A956R1F1-F1
#
_cell.length_a   1.000
_cell.length_b   1.000
_cell.length_c   1.000
_cell.angle_alpha   90.00
_cell.angle_beta   90.00
_cell.angle_gamma   90.00
#
_symmetry.space_group_name_H-M   'P 1'
#
loop_
_entity.id
_entity.type
_entity.pdbx_description
1 polymer ?
#
loop_
_entity_poly.entity_id
_entity_poly.type
_entity_poly.pdbx_seq_one_letter_code
_entity_poly.pdbx_strand_id
1 'polypeptide(L)'
;MGEGRHARVASTRRLYRSIDIPQADRLANVRRLALAIRDGITHPTTTQEFLGVDPRHFNYYRQAGEILGIVEPGEGAGLMLTGLGRQLLSTSEGSSDERAVLRQAVASAPSL
;
A
#
# COMPACT_ATOMS: atom_id res chain seq x y z
N MET A 1 -25.92 -23.72 -44.73
CA MET A 1 -24.47 -23.63 -44.47
C MET A 1 -24.09 -22.15 -44.54
N GLY A 2 -23.48 -21.47 -43.60
CA GLY A 2 -23.01 -21.76 -42.24
C GLY A 2 -22.66 -20.38 -41.65
N GLU A 3 -22.92 -20.20 -40.37
CA GLU A 3 -22.86 -18.94 -39.65
C GLU A 3 -21.46 -18.33 -39.57
N GLY A 4 -21.39 -17.00 -39.59
CA GLY A 4 -20.19 -16.21 -39.27
C GLY A 4 -20.58 -14.93 -38.56
N ARG A 5 -21.32 -15.05 -37.46
CA ARG A 5 -21.66 -13.92 -36.57
C ARG A 5 -20.37 -13.46 -35.87
N HIS A 6 -19.64 -12.53 -36.48
CA HIS A 6 -18.66 -11.74 -35.76
C HIS A 6 -19.40 -10.77 -34.83
N ALA A 7 -19.73 -11.24 -33.64
CA ALA A 7 -20.06 -10.37 -32.53
C ALA A 7 -18.84 -9.49 -32.26
N ARG A 8 -18.86 -8.24 -32.74
CA ARG A 8 -17.95 -7.21 -32.24
C ARG A 8 -18.27 -7.05 -30.76
N VAL A 9 -17.40 -7.60 -29.92
CA VAL A 9 -17.38 -7.33 -28.49
C VAL A 9 -17.17 -5.82 -28.39
N ALA A 10 -18.22 -5.10 -27.99
CA ALA A 10 -18.10 -3.70 -27.68
C ALA A 10 -17.07 -3.60 -26.55
N SER A 11 -15.86 -3.15 -26.87
CA SER A 11 -14.86 -2.80 -25.88
C SER A 11 -15.44 -1.63 -25.10
N THR A 12 -16.17 -1.92 -24.03
CA THR A 12 -16.53 -0.95 -23.02
C THR A 12 -15.22 -0.38 -22.54
N ARG A 13 -14.86 0.79 -23.05
CA ARG A 13 -13.81 1.64 -22.50
C ARG A 13 -14.29 2.04 -21.12
N ARG A 14 -14.06 1.15 -20.15
CA ARG A 14 -14.30 1.39 -18.74
C ARG A 14 -13.33 2.51 -18.40
N LEU A 15 -13.86 3.72 -18.36
CA LEU A 15 -13.18 4.88 -17.82
C LEU A 15 -12.96 4.57 -16.34
N TYR A 16 -11.84 3.91 -16.03
CA TYR A 16 -11.34 3.82 -14.68
C TYR A 16 -11.24 5.28 -14.19
N ARG A 17 -12.01 5.64 -13.17
CA ARG A 17 -11.78 6.92 -12.50
C ARG A 17 -10.33 6.87 -12.00
N SER A 18 -9.61 7.99 -11.90
CA SER A 18 -8.21 7.96 -11.42
C SER A 18 -8.04 7.26 -10.05
N ILE A 19 -9.14 7.15 -9.28
CA ILE A 19 -9.23 6.36 -8.04
C ILE A 19 -9.10 4.85 -8.27
N ASP A 20 -9.53 4.30 -9.41
CA ASP A 20 -9.41 2.88 -9.73
C ASP A 20 -8.07 2.51 -10.39
N ILE A 21 -7.22 3.50 -10.69
CA ILE A 21 -5.86 3.26 -11.17
C ILE A 21 -4.99 3.05 -9.92
N PRO A 22 -4.41 1.85 -9.70
CA PRO A 22 -3.43 1.66 -8.65
C PRO A 22 -2.31 2.66 -8.88
N GLN A 23 -2.24 3.70 -8.06
CA GLN A 23 -1.21 4.72 -8.14
C GLN A 23 0.15 4.03 -7.95
N ALA A 24 1.12 4.43 -8.76
CA ALA A 24 2.26 3.62 -9.20
C ALA A 24 3.23 3.11 -8.12
N ASP A 25 3.05 3.38 -6.83
CA ASP A 25 3.93 2.83 -5.78
C ASP A 25 3.15 2.47 -4.50
N ARG A 26 2.56 1.27 -4.48
CA ARG A 26 1.96 0.69 -3.26
C ARG A 26 2.95 0.70 -2.09
N LEU A 27 4.24 0.48 -2.36
CA LEU A 27 5.30 0.49 -1.37
C LEU A 27 5.66 1.91 -0.90
N ALA A 28 5.56 2.93 -1.75
CA ALA A 28 5.75 4.32 -1.31
C ALA A 28 4.64 4.76 -0.34
N ASN A 29 3.40 4.30 -0.55
CA ASN A 29 2.32 4.57 0.41
C ASN A 29 2.53 3.84 1.75
N VAL A 30 3.09 2.63 1.73
CA VAL A 30 3.51 1.93 2.96
C VAL A 30 4.63 2.68 3.68
N ARG A 31 5.60 3.26 2.96
CA ARG A 31 6.62 4.13 3.56
C ARG A 31 6.00 5.40 4.15
N ARG A 32 5.08 6.06 3.44
CA ARG A 32 4.38 7.25 3.94
C ARG A 32 3.54 6.95 5.18
N LEU A 33 2.89 5.79 5.22
CA LEU A 33 2.22 5.27 6.41
C LEU A 33 3.21 5.14 7.58
N ALA A 34 4.37 4.53 7.34
CA ALA A 34 5.41 4.39 8.35
C ALA A 34 5.93 5.77 8.84
N LEU A 35 6.13 6.73 7.94
CA LEU A 35 6.52 8.11 8.29
C LEU A 35 5.48 8.78 9.20
N ALA A 36 4.19 8.66 8.86
CA ALA A 36 3.12 9.22 9.68
C ALA A 36 3.14 8.65 11.12
N ILE A 37 3.34 7.34 11.26
CA ILE A 37 3.43 6.68 12.58
C ILE A 37 4.68 7.14 13.34
N ARG A 38 5.84 7.28 12.67
CA ARG A 38 7.05 7.85 13.29
C ARG A 38 6.80 9.25 13.84
N ASP A 39 6.03 10.05 13.12
CA ASP A 39 5.71 11.44 13.48
C ASP A 39 4.55 11.52 14.51
N GLY A 40 4.11 10.38 15.05
CA GLY A 40 3.10 10.29 16.11
C GLY A 40 1.66 10.15 15.62
N ILE A 41 1.43 10.08 14.31
CA ILE A 41 0.09 9.93 13.71
C ILE A 41 -0.24 8.43 13.63
N THR A 42 -0.70 7.88 14.75
CA THR A 42 -0.94 6.45 14.90
C THR A 42 -2.39 6.03 14.67
N HIS A 43 -3.35 6.94 14.82
CA HIS A 43 -4.78 6.59 14.72
C HIS A 43 -5.22 6.45 13.25
N PRO A 44 -5.88 5.34 12.85
CA PRO A 44 -6.21 5.02 11.47
C PRO A 44 -6.92 6.14 10.70
N THR A 45 -7.90 6.80 11.33
CA THR A 45 -8.63 7.91 10.71
C THR A 45 -7.71 9.09 10.40
N THR A 46 -6.86 9.46 11.36
CA THR A 46 -5.93 10.59 11.21
C THR A 46 -4.83 10.26 10.20
N THR A 47 -4.36 9.01 10.19
CA THR A 47 -3.37 8.53 9.22
C THR A 47 -3.95 8.47 7.81
N GLN A 48 -5.23 8.08 7.66
CA GLN A 48 -5.94 8.13 6.38
C GLN A 48 -6.02 9.56 5.85
N GLU A 49 -6.43 10.50 6.69
CA GLU A 49 -6.52 11.94 6.35
C GLU A 49 -5.15 12.49 5.95
N PHE A 50 -4.10 12.16 6.70
CA PHE A 50 -2.72 12.55 6.40
C PHE A 50 -2.25 12.03 5.04
N LEU A 51 -2.58 10.78 4.71
CA LEU A 51 -2.22 10.19 3.42
C LEU A 51 -3.05 10.73 2.26
N GLY A 52 -4.18 11.40 2.52
CA GLY A 52 -5.05 11.96 1.50
C GLY A 52 -5.72 10.91 0.61
N VAL A 53 -5.95 9.70 1.15
CA VAL A 53 -6.51 8.55 0.42
C VAL A 53 -7.91 8.22 0.92
N ASP A 54 -8.73 7.61 0.06
CA ASP A 54 -10.05 7.16 0.50
C ASP A 54 -9.95 5.93 1.44
N PRO A 55 -11.01 5.64 2.21
CA PRO A 55 -10.99 4.57 3.21
C PRO A 55 -10.64 3.18 2.67
N ARG A 56 -11.02 2.87 1.42
CA ARG A 56 -10.73 1.54 0.84
C ARG A 56 -9.26 1.41 0.55
N HIS A 57 -8.64 2.42 -0.05
CA HIS A 57 -7.21 2.44 -0.29
C HIS A 57 -6.40 2.44 1.01
N PHE A 58 -6.83 3.20 2.01
CA PHE A 58 -6.18 3.17 3.31
C PHE A 58 -6.14 1.76 3.90
N ASN A 59 -7.26 1.04 3.89
CA ASN A 59 -7.31 -0.33 4.39
C ASN A 59 -6.34 -1.26 3.64
N TYR A 60 -6.23 -1.11 2.32
CA TYR A 60 -5.24 -1.88 1.55
C TYR A 60 -3.79 -1.54 1.94
N TYR A 61 -3.47 -0.28 2.20
CA TYR A 61 -2.10 0.11 2.59
C TYR A 61 -1.75 -0.31 4.02
N ARG A 62 -2.71 -0.16 4.93
CA ARG A 62 -2.59 -0.68 6.29
C ARG A 62 -2.32 -2.18 6.25
N GLN A 63 -3.18 -2.94 5.57
CA GLN A 63 -3.04 -4.38 5.46
C GLN A 63 -1.72 -4.77 4.78
N ALA A 64 -1.30 -4.06 3.73
CA ALA A 64 0.00 -4.29 3.09
C ALA A 64 1.16 -4.03 4.06
N GLY A 65 1.10 -2.96 4.85
CA GLY A 65 2.10 -2.67 5.87
C GLY A 65 2.17 -3.73 6.96
N GLU A 66 1.02 -4.27 7.39
CA GLU A 66 0.93 -5.38 8.34
C GLU A 66 1.51 -6.68 7.75
N ILE A 67 1.12 -7.05 6.52
CA ILE A 67 1.64 -8.25 5.82
C ILE A 67 3.15 -8.18 5.61
N LEU A 68 3.66 -7.00 5.25
CA LEU A 68 5.09 -6.78 5.05
C LEU A 68 5.86 -6.65 6.37
N GLY A 69 5.17 -6.68 7.52
CA GLY A 69 5.78 -6.52 8.83
C GLY A 69 6.42 -5.15 9.01
N ILE A 70 5.93 -4.10 8.35
CA ILE A 70 6.40 -2.71 8.47
C ILE A 70 5.68 -2.00 9.62
N VAL A 71 4.38 -2.29 9.78
CA VAL A 71 3.54 -1.77 10.85
C VAL A 71 2.83 -2.91 11.55
N GLU A 72 2.43 -2.69 12.78
CA GLU A 72 1.64 -3.63 13.57
C GLU A 72 0.55 -2.90 14.37
N PRO A 73 -0.50 -3.59 14.82
CA PRO A 73 -1.48 -3.02 15.74
C PRO A 73 -0.80 -2.54 17.03
N GLY A 74 -1.07 -1.29 17.40
CA GLY A 74 -0.59 -0.66 18.62
C GLY A 74 -1.65 -0.59 19.72
N GLU A 75 -1.45 0.31 20.68
CA GLU A 75 -2.44 0.55 21.73
C GLU A 75 -3.74 1.13 21.14
N GLY A 76 -4.88 0.61 21.60
CA GLY A 76 -6.21 0.99 21.10
C GLY A 76 -6.41 0.60 19.62
N ALA A 77 -6.92 1.54 18.83
CA ALA A 77 -7.07 1.37 17.39
C ALA A 77 -5.80 1.79 16.61
N GLY A 78 -4.73 2.17 17.29
CA GLY A 78 -3.54 2.76 16.68
C GLY A 78 -2.65 1.77 15.93
N LEU A 79 -1.72 2.31 15.15
CA LEU A 79 -0.65 1.59 14.47
C LEU A 79 0.71 1.95 15.09
N MET A 80 1.61 0.97 15.11
CA MET A 80 2.99 1.12 15.58
C MET A 80 3.99 0.62 14.54
N LEU A 81 5.21 1.16 14.60
CA LEU A 81 6.32 0.70 13.76
C LEU A 81 7.00 -0.52 14.36
N THR A 82 7.12 -1.56 13.54
CA THR A 82 7.97 -2.71 13.84
C THR A 82 9.46 -2.35 13.75
N GLY A 83 10.34 -3.28 14.12
CA GLY A 83 11.79 -3.12 13.87
C GLY A 83 12.11 -2.93 12.39
N LEU A 84 11.45 -3.67 11.50
CA LEU A 84 11.65 -3.57 10.04
C LEU A 84 11.13 -2.24 9.50
N GLY A 85 10.01 -1.72 10.02
CA GLY A 85 9.52 -0.40 9.65
C GLY A 85 10.47 0.72 10.05
N ARG A 86 11.09 0.63 11.23
CA ARG A 86 12.14 1.59 11.64
C ARG A 86 13.38 1.49 10.73
N GLN A 87 13.78 0.27 10.36
CA GLN A 87 14.89 0.05 9.43
C GLN A 87 14.59 0.69 8.06
N LEU A 88 13.38 0.50 7.51
CA LEU A 88 12.94 1.15 6.28
C LEU A 88 13.04 2.68 6.36
N LEU A 89 12.66 3.28 7.48
CA LEU A 89 12.73 4.74 7.65
C LEU A 89 14.15 5.27 7.88
N SER A 90 15.12 4.40 8.19
CA SER A 90 16.53 4.76 8.27
C SER A 90 17.20 4.87 6.89
N THR A 91 16.59 4.33 5.83
CA THR A 91 17.09 4.45 4.46
C THR A 91 16.61 5.74 3.81
N SER A 92 17.37 6.27 2.86
CA SER A 92 16.90 7.36 2.00
C SER A 92 15.79 6.87 1.06
N GLU A 93 14.77 7.71 0.83
CA GLU A 93 13.70 7.40 -0.14
C GLU A 93 14.27 7.22 -1.55
N GLY A 94 13.82 6.18 -2.27
CA GLY A 94 14.30 5.83 -3.61
C GLY A 94 15.67 5.15 -3.66
N SER A 95 16.34 4.97 -2.52
CA SER A 95 17.68 4.37 -2.47
C SER A 95 17.70 2.88 -2.82
N SER A 96 18.90 2.35 -3.10
CA SER A 96 19.14 0.91 -3.20
C SER A 96 18.84 0.18 -1.89
N ASP A 97 19.16 0.81 -0.76
CA ASP A 97 18.96 0.27 0.58
C ASP A 97 17.47 0.14 0.91
N GLU A 98 16.68 1.16 0.58
CA GLU A 98 15.22 1.09 0.67
C GLU A 98 14.68 -0.11 -0.11
N ARG A 99 15.09 -0.24 -1.37
CA ARG A 99 14.67 -1.35 -2.24
C ARG A 99 15.14 -2.70 -1.72
N ALA A 100 16.25 -2.77 -0.97
CA ALA A 100 16.71 -3.99 -0.34
C ALA A 100 15.81 -4.37 0.85
N VAL A 101 15.49 -3.42 1.73
CA VAL A 101 14.59 -3.62 2.88
C VAL A 101 13.19 -4.04 2.40
N LEU A 102 12.64 -3.35 1.40
CA LEU A 102 11.32 -3.69 0.85
C LEU A 102 11.31 -5.07 0.18
N ARG A 103 12.37 -5.46 -0.53
CA ARG A 103 12.48 -6.81 -1.09
C ARG A 103 12.56 -7.88 0.00
N GLN A 104 13.31 -7.62 1.06
CA GLN A 104 13.36 -8.52 2.22
C GLN A 104 11.99 -8.67 2.88
N ALA A 105 11.26 -7.55 3.04
CA ALA A 105 9.91 -7.54 3.57
C ALA A 105 8.96 -8.39 2.72
N VAL A 106 8.98 -8.22 1.39
CA VAL A 106 8.19 -9.01 0.45
C VAL A 106 8.56 -10.50 0.50
N ALA A 107 9.86 -10.83 0.58
CA ALA A 107 10.32 -12.21 0.64
C ALA A 107 9.99 -12.91 1.97
N SER A 108 9.83 -12.15 3.05
CA SER A 108 9.50 -12.66 4.39
C SER A 108 8.01 -12.66 4.67
N ALA A 109 7.20 -12.01 3.83
CA ALA A 109 5.77 -11.97 3.97
C ALA A 109 5.17 -13.38 3.76
N PRO A 110 4.13 -13.75 4.52
CA PRO A 110 3.43 -15.01 4.30
C PRO A 110 2.89 -15.07 2.86
N SER A 111 2.95 -16.24 2.24
CA SER A 111 2.33 -16.46 0.93
C SER A 111 0.81 -16.23 1.06
N LEU A 112 0.31 -15.17 0.41
CA LEU A 112 -1.11 -14.84 0.33
C LEU A 112 -1.89 -15.84 -0.52
#